data_AF-A0AA35SEV9-F1
#
_entry.id   AF-A0AA35SEV9-F1
#
_cell.length_a   1.000
_cell.length_b   1.000
_cell.length_c   1.000
_cell.angle_alpha   90.00
_cell.angle_beta   90.00
_cell.angle_gamma   90.00
#
_symmetry.space_group_name_H-M   'P 1'
#
loop_
_entity.id
_entity.type
_entity.pdbx_description
1 polymer ?
#
loop_
_entity_poly.entity_id
_entity_poly.type
_entity_poly.pdbx_seq_one_letter_code
_entity_poly.pdbx_strand_id
1 'polypeptide(L)'
;MMKGEFDSHLKWPFKGEMTVELVNQKEGGEKYEQKPVEHCDPIEHDNPFQRVTEGDRSKKGWGLAEFISHSDLYNPEEGKEYLVNDTLIFRVTNVEVTSV
;
A
#
# COMPACT_ATOMS: atom_id res chain seq x y z
N MET A 1 1.87 4.15 9.22
CA MET A 1 3.10 4.92 9.52
C MET A 1 3.91 4.23 10.61
N MET A 2 5.23 4.37 10.55
CA MET A 2 6.18 3.88 11.55
C MET A 2 7.02 5.05 12.07
N LYS A 3 7.57 4.91 13.27
CA LYS A 3 8.50 5.89 13.84
C LYS A 3 9.83 5.79 13.10
N GLY A 4 10.22 6.87 12.43
CA GLY A 4 11.51 6.99 11.75
C GLY A 4 12.55 7.73 12.59
N GLU A 5 13.83 7.44 12.34
CA GLU A 5 14.96 8.13 12.98
C GLU A 5 15.00 9.63 12.62
N PHE A 6 14.44 10.00 11.47
CA PHE A 6 14.43 11.37 10.95
C PHE A 6 13.08 12.07 11.07
N ASP A 7 12.13 11.53 11.82
CA ASP A 7 10.76 12.08 11.95
C ASP A 7 10.71 13.53 12.44
N SER A 8 11.75 13.99 13.16
CA SER A 8 11.88 15.39 13.60
C SER A 8 12.14 16.38 12.47
N HIS A 9 12.60 15.91 11.31
CA HIS A 9 12.92 16.72 10.13
C HIS A 9 11.84 16.63 9.04
N LEU A 10 10.84 15.76 9.22
CA LEU A 10 9.75 15.57 8.26
C LEU A 10 8.55 16.46 8.61
N LYS A 11 7.80 16.85 7.58
CA LYS A 11 6.51 17.52 7.72
C LYS A 11 5.42 16.50 8.07
N TRP A 12 4.51 16.88 8.95
CA TRP A 12 3.40 16.04 9.40
C TRP A 12 2.06 16.80 9.37
N PRO A 13 0.93 16.11 9.13
CA PRO A 13 0.84 14.69 8.76
C PRO A 13 1.49 14.41 7.40
N PHE A 14 1.84 13.14 7.14
CA PHE A 14 2.36 12.75 5.83
C PHE A 14 1.30 13.05 4.77
N LYS A 15 1.70 13.77 3.72
CA LYS A 15 0.89 14.08 2.55
C LYS A 15 1.64 13.56 1.33
N GLY A 16 1.01 12.65 0.62
CA GLY A 16 1.65 11.96 -0.48
C GLY A 16 0.79 10.86 -1.04
N GLU A 17 1.13 10.47 -2.25
CA GLU A 17 0.50 9.35 -2.94
C GLU A 17 1.41 8.14 -2.82
N MET A 18 0.81 6.95 -2.84
CA MET A 18 1.52 5.70 -2.96
C MET A 18 0.66 4.70 -3.72
N THR A 19 1.29 3.83 -4.48
CA THR A 19 0.61 2.73 -5.16
C THR A 19 1.03 1.41 -4.51
N VAL A 20 0.05 0.56 -4.19
CA VAL A 20 0.30 -0.80 -3.74
C VAL A 20 -0.16 -1.74 -4.85
N GLU A 21 0.74 -2.57 -5.33
CA GLU A 21 0.53 -3.46 -6.47
C GLU A 21 0.72 -4.91 -6.02
N LEU A 22 -0.17 -5.80 -6.46
CA LEU A 22 0.01 -7.25 -6.32
C LEU A 22 0.58 -7.79 -7.63
N VAL A 23 1.74 -8.44 -7.54
CA VAL A 23 2.49 -8.91 -8.69
C VAL A 23 1.93 -10.24 -9.18
N ASN A 24 1.49 -10.28 -10.43
CA ASN A 24 1.20 -11.50 -11.16
C ASN A 24 2.52 -12.19 -11.50
N GLN A 25 2.71 -13.40 -10.99
CA GLN A 25 3.99 -14.12 -11.08
C GLN A 25 4.12 -14.94 -12.38
N LYS A 26 3.12 -14.89 -13.26
CA LYS A 26 3.15 -15.55 -14.58
C LYS A 26 4.29 -15.02 -15.46
N GLU A 27 5.10 -15.92 -16.01
CA GLU A 27 6.14 -15.54 -16.98
C GLU A 27 5.52 -15.02 -18.30
N GLY A 28 5.95 -13.84 -18.73
CA GLY A 28 5.58 -13.27 -20.04
C GLY A 28 4.17 -12.66 -20.17
N GLY A 29 3.37 -12.61 -19.09
CA GLY A 29 2.05 -11.98 -19.06
C GLY A 29 2.02 -10.52 -18.57
N GLU A 30 0.83 -9.90 -18.53
CA GLU A 30 0.61 -8.65 -17.81
C GLU A 30 0.94 -8.86 -16.33
N LYS A 31 1.89 -8.07 -15.82
CA LYS A 31 2.62 -8.42 -14.59
C LYS A 31 1.93 -8.02 -13.29
N TYR A 32 0.86 -7.21 -13.32
CA TYR A 32 0.37 -6.55 -12.10
C TYR A 32 -1.15 -6.37 -12.14
N GLU A 33 -1.80 -6.64 -11.00
CA GLU A 33 -3.05 -5.93 -10.68
C GLU A 33 -2.67 -4.68 -9.88
N GLN A 34 -3.04 -3.52 -10.42
CA GLN A 34 -2.77 -2.22 -9.82
C GLN A 34 -4.03 -1.72 -9.13
N LYS A 35 -3.96 -1.45 -7.83
CA LYS A 35 -4.98 -0.65 -7.16
C LYS A 35 -4.34 0.62 -6.61
N PRO A 36 -4.65 1.79 -7.18
CA PRO A 36 -4.15 3.03 -6.62
C PRO A 36 -4.70 3.16 -5.19
N VAL A 37 -3.83 3.41 -4.23
CA VAL A 37 -4.26 3.84 -2.89
C VAL A 37 -4.27 5.35 -2.95
N GLU A 38 -5.36 5.91 -3.50
CA GLU A 38 -5.53 7.35 -3.53
C GLU A 38 -5.69 7.88 -2.10
N HIS A 39 -4.93 8.94 -1.83
CA HIS A 39 -4.93 9.61 -0.54
C HIS A 39 -6.23 10.41 -0.43
N CYS A 40 -7.16 9.96 0.42
CA CYS A 40 -8.25 10.82 0.85
C CYS A 40 -7.73 11.72 1.97
N ASP A 41 -7.79 13.04 1.74
CA ASP A 41 -7.54 14.06 2.77
C ASP A 41 -8.23 13.64 4.08
N PRO A 42 -7.47 13.44 5.16
CA PRO A 42 -8.03 12.89 6.37
C PRO A 42 -8.83 13.97 7.10
N ILE A 43 -10.09 13.63 7.39
CA ILE A 43 -10.92 14.33 8.37
C ILE A 43 -10.12 14.37 9.70
N GLU A 44 -9.96 15.58 10.26
CA GLU A 44 -8.87 16.00 11.15
C GLU A 44 -8.62 15.19 12.44
N HIS A 45 -9.51 14.28 12.84
CA HIS A 45 -9.43 13.59 14.13
C HIS A 45 -9.08 12.09 14.07
N ASP A 46 -9.08 11.47 12.89
CA ASP A 46 -8.74 10.04 12.74
C ASP A 46 -7.80 9.76 11.56
N ASN A 47 -6.67 10.47 11.56
CA ASN A 47 -5.71 10.40 10.47
C ASN A 47 -4.61 9.33 10.70
N PRO A 48 -4.56 8.24 9.91
CA PRO A 48 -3.53 7.20 10.04
C PRO A 48 -2.13 7.64 9.57
N PHE A 49 -2.02 8.82 8.95
CA PHE A 49 -0.80 9.43 8.41
C PHE A 49 -0.14 10.44 9.36
N GLN A 50 -0.61 10.55 10.61
CA GLN A 50 0.01 11.38 11.64
C GLN A 50 1.38 10.86 12.07
N ARG A 51 2.17 11.75 12.68
CA ARG A 51 3.46 11.40 13.27
C ARG A 51 3.27 10.36 14.38
N VAL A 52 4.08 9.30 14.36
CA VAL A 52 4.09 8.30 15.43
C VAL A 52 4.92 8.85 16.60
N THR A 53 4.25 9.31 17.66
CA THR A 53 4.90 9.84 18.87
C THR A 53 5.00 8.81 20.00
N GLU A 54 4.12 7.81 20.01
CA GLU A 54 4.07 6.73 21.01
C GLU A 54 4.29 5.36 20.35
N GLY A 55 5.19 4.55 20.91
CA GLY A 55 5.56 3.25 20.36
C GLY A 55 6.33 3.35 19.03
N ASP A 56 6.42 2.22 18.31
CA ASP A 56 7.21 2.11 17.07
C ASP A 56 6.37 2.22 15.79
N ARG A 57 5.04 2.04 15.89
CA ARG A 57 4.13 2.11 14.74
C ARG A 57 2.76 2.67 15.11
N SER A 58 2.09 3.26 14.13
CA SER A 58 0.69 3.66 14.26
C SER A 58 -0.20 2.47 14.60
N LYS A 59 -1.17 2.69 15.49
CA LYS A 59 -2.23 1.71 15.79
C LYS A 59 -3.28 1.62 14.67
N LYS A 60 -3.22 2.53 13.69
CA LYS A 60 -4.18 2.65 12.60
C LYS A 60 -3.47 2.45 11.26
N GLY A 61 -4.12 1.71 10.36
CA GLY A 61 -3.69 1.51 8.99
C GLY A 61 -4.69 2.11 8.02
N TRP A 62 -4.25 2.38 6.79
CA TRP A 62 -5.10 2.77 5.68
C TRP A 62 -4.86 1.81 4.52
N GLY A 63 -5.92 1.41 3.84
CA GLY A 63 -5.85 0.49 2.72
C GLY A 63 -7.24 0.10 2.22
N LEU A 64 -7.27 -0.77 1.21
CA LEU A 64 -8.50 -1.28 0.62
C LEU A 64 -8.85 -2.62 1.27
N ALA A 65 -10.02 -2.70 1.91
CA ALA A 65 -10.50 -3.95 2.52
C ALA A 65 -10.73 -5.04 1.47
N GLU A 66 -11.17 -4.64 0.27
CA GLU A 66 -11.45 -5.53 -0.87
C GLU A 66 -10.38 -5.33 -1.95
N PHE A 67 -9.12 -5.65 -1.60
CA PHE A 67 -7.99 -5.47 -2.50
C PHE A 67 -8.06 -6.40 -3.73
N ILE A 68 -8.40 -7.66 -3.57
CA ILE A 68 -8.59 -8.62 -4.67
C ILE A 68 -9.57 -9.70 -4.22
N SER A 69 -10.35 -10.27 -5.14
CA SER A 69 -11.19 -11.41 -4.80
C SER A 69 -10.31 -12.64 -4.54
N HIS A 70 -10.71 -13.50 -3.60
CA HIS A 70 -9.94 -14.72 -3.34
C HIS A 70 -9.90 -15.67 -4.55
N SER A 71 -10.95 -15.67 -5.38
CA SER A 71 -10.99 -16.42 -6.64
C SER A 71 -9.97 -15.90 -7.67
N ASP A 72 -9.65 -14.61 -7.63
CA ASP A 72 -8.69 -14.00 -8.56
C ASP A 72 -7.24 -14.17 -8.11
N LEU A 73 -6.97 -14.49 -6.83
CA LEU A 73 -5.61 -14.76 -6.34
C LEU A 73 -4.91 -15.87 -7.13
N TYR A 74 -5.67 -16.85 -7.60
CA TYR A 74 -5.19 -17.91 -8.45
C TYR A 74 -6.27 -18.39 -9.42
N ASN A 75 -6.23 -17.86 -10.64
CA ASN A 75 -7.04 -18.28 -11.76
C ASN A 75 -6.18 -18.37 -13.05
N PRO A 76 -5.48 -19.50 -13.25
CA PRO A 76 -4.59 -19.68 -14.40
C PRO A 76 -5.30 -19.63 -15.76
N GLU A 77 -6.58 -19.99 -15.83
CA GLU A 77 -7.39 -19.95 -17.05
C GLU A 77 -7.54 -18.51 -17.58
N GLU A 78 -7.60 -17.55 -16.66
CA GLU A 78 -7.61 -16.12 -16.95
C GLU A 78 -6.21 -15.47 -16.88
N GLY A 79 -5.16 -16.29 -16.69
CA GLY A 79 -3.79 -15.82 -16.56
C GLY A 79 -3.47 -15.06 -15.27
N LYS A 80 -4.26 -15.25 -14.21
CA LYS A 80 -4.06 -14.65 -12.89
C LYS A 80 -3.29 -15.62 -11.99
N GLU A 81 -1.98 -15.41 -11.85
CA GLU A 81 -1.10 -16.26 -11.05
C GLU A 81 -0.43 -15.40 -9.97
N TYR A 82 -1.23 -14.82 -9.07
CA TYR A 82 -0.71 -13.98 -7.98
C TYR A 82 -0.18 -14.82 -6.82
N LEU A 83 -0.88 -15.91 -6.47
CA LEU A 83 -0.45 -16.88 -5.47
C LEU A 83 0.28 -18.05 -6.15
N VAL A 84 1.61 -18.06 -6.07
CA VAL A 84 2.45 -19.11 -6.67
C VAL A 84 3.40 -19.66 -5.61
N ASN A 85 3.52 -20.99 -5.52
CA ASN A 85 4.35 -21.68 -4.52
C ASN A 85 4.09 -21.22 -3.07
N ASP A 86 2.83 -20.95 -2.73
CA ASP A 86 2.41 -20.42 -1.43
C ASP A 86 3.04 -19.06 -1.09
N THR A 87 3.29 -18.23 -2.12
CA THR A 87 3.86 -16.89 -1.97
C THR A 87 3.02 -15.84 -2.70
N LEU A 88 2.97 -14.63 -2.12
CA LEU A 88 2.43 -13.42 -2.72
C LEU A 88 3.54 -12.36 -2.74
N ILE A 89 3.61 -11.57 -3.81
CA ILE A 89 4.59 -10.50 -3.94
C ILE A 89 3.84 -9.18 -4.04
N PHE A 90 4.01 -8.32 -3.05
CA PHE A 90 3.49 -6.95 -3.06
C PHE A 90 4.62 -5.97 -3.38
N ARG A 91 4.30 -4.97 -4.20
CA ARG A 91 5.20 -3.86 -4.49
C ARG A 91 4.55 -2.56 -4.05
N VAL A 92 5.33 -1.71 -3.38
CA VAL A 92 4.94 -0.33 -3.09
C VAL A 92 5.74 0.58 -4.00
N THR A 93 5.05 1.37 -4.82
CA THR A 93 5.65 2.27 -5.82
C THR A 93 5.06 3.67 -5.69
N ASN A 94 5.62 4.62 -6.45
CA ASN A 94 5.15 6.00 -6.56
C ASN A 94 4.90 6.65 -5.20
N VAL A 95 5.80 6.43 -4.24
CA VAL A 95 5.74 7.10 -2.94
C VAL A 95 6.21 8.53 -3.16
N GLU A 96 5.27 9.40 -3.51
CA GLU A 96 5.53 10.80 -3.83
C GLU A 96 5.06 11.69 -2.70
N VAL A 97 5.95 12.53 -2.19
CA VAL A 97 5.62 13.48 -1.12
C VAL A 97 5.11 14.77 -1.76
N THR A 98 3.82 15.05 -1.62
CA THR A 98 3.24 16.32 -2.01
C THR A 98 3.60 17.36 -0.95
N SER A 99 4.68 18.11 -1.21
CA SER A 99 5.05 19.25 -0.37
C SER A 99 4.09 20.41 -0.58
N VAL A 100 3.41 20.82 0.48
CA VAL A 100 2.78 22.14 0.59
C VAL A 100 3.77 23.14 1.18
#